data_AF-A0A3M1HM75-F1
#
_entry.id   AF-A0A3M1HM75-F1
#
_cell.length_a   1.000
_cell.length_b   1.000
_cell.length_c   1.000
_cell.angle_alpha   90.00
_cell.angle_beta   90.00
_cell.angle_gamma   90.00
#
_symmetry.space_group_name_H-M   'P 1'
#
loop_
_entity.id
_entity.type
_entity.pdbx_description
1 polymer ?
#
loop_
_entity_poly.entity_id
_entity_poly.type
_entity_poly.pdbx_seq_one_letter_code
_entity_poly.pdbx_strand_id
1 'polypeptide(L)'
;MRAVAHRPERPGATAAPRQYVFPVRARQTQAEPAARRPGSTLAGLAHRTAPAAGRQRPALAPYRDRQPSAFLRRFRLIRIVRGPKLSNIRIVTDSSAHLTRQEIETYGIEVVPLRLRMGRKSYREGVDLDTHEYFQKLESLKTLPTSQEPLLQDFVDTYHKLSRGSDQILSIHISSRLNGACQVARTAAATLRGRTQITVIDSETISRGLGMIVLSAAKAAADGADIQEVSRLVRGIVPSIFLSFFVTDLAYPERDDRIRHSQAILGSMLGIKPMMEIREGGLVVMEKVLTSFDMIEKLFNYISEFAYLKEIALLQHQNTRDATALLEQLETAYPDLPIFTDTYEPTLATYVGPRALGVIVREEF
;
A
#
# COMPACT_ATOMS: atom_id res chain seq x y z
N MET A 1 5.25 -5.37 -72.61
CA MET A 1 5.15 -4.77 -71.26
C MET A 1 3.83 -5.23 -70.64
N ARG A 2 3.87 -6.20 -69.70
CA ARG A 2 2.71 -6.69 -68.94
C ARG A 2 2.93 -6.31 -67.48
N ALA A 3 1.96 -5.61 -66.89
CA ALA A 3 1.98 -5.17 -65.50
C ALA A 3 1.62 -6.32 -64.56
N VAL A 4 2.43 -6.49 -63.51
CA VAL A 4 2.24 -7.46 -62.43
C VAL A 4 1.48 -6.77 -61.29
N ALA A 5 0.36 -7.35 -60.88
CA ALA A 5 -0.46 -6.88 -59.77
C ALA A 5 0.11 -7.36 -58.42
N HIS A 6 0.37 -6.42 -57.51
CA HIS A 6 0.74 -6.70 -56.12
C HIS A 6 -0.51 -6.99 -55.28
N ARG A 7 -0.54 -8.15 -54.62
CA ARG A 7 -1.45 -8.49 -53.51
C ARG A 7 -0.91 -7.88 -52.20
N PRO A 8 -1.75 -7.37 -51.28
CA PRO A 8 -1.31 -7.02 -49.93
C PRO A 8 -1.34 -8.25 -49.01
N GLU A 9 -0.33 -8.35 -48.16
CA GLU A 9 -0.16 -9.36 -47.12
C GLU A 9 -1.16 -9.17 -45.95
N ARG A 10 -1.56 -10.28 -45.34
CA ARG A 10 -2.40 -10.31 -44.13
C ARG A 10 -1.53 -10.07 -42.88
N PRO A 11 -1.96 -9.28 -41.88
CA PRO A 11 -1.28 -9.23 -40.60
C PRO A 11 -1.54 -10.51 -39.79
N GLY A 12 -0.47 -10.96 -39.12
CA GLY A 12 -0.39 -12.21 -38.37
C GLY A 12 -1.36 -12.31 -37.19
N ALA A 13 -1.70 -13.56 -36.90
CA ALA A 13 -2.54 -13.98 -35.79
C ALA A 13 -1.96 -13.54 -34.44
N THR A 14 -2.77 -12.81 -33.67
CA THR A 14 -2.54 -12.45 -32.28
C THR A 14 -2.59 -13.71 -31.41
N ALA A 15 -1.53 -13.95 -30.64
CA ALA A 15 -1.48 -15.01 -29.64
C ALA A 15 -2.51 -14.74 -28.53
N ALA A 16 -3.29 -15.77 -28.18
CA ALA A 16 -4.24 -15.73 -27.07
C ALA A 16 -3.52 -15.56 -25.72
N PRO A 17 -4.12 -14.88 -24.73
CA PRO A 17 -3.53 -14.74 -23.41
C PRO A 17 -3.47 -16.10 -22.69
N ARG A 18 -2.31 -16.40 -22.10
CA ARG A 18 -2.10 -17.58 -21.26
C ARG A 18 -2.97 -17.48 -20.00
N GLN A 19 -3.93 -18.40 -19.86
CA GLN A 19 -4.56 -18.68 -18.58
C GLN A 19 -3.49 -19.22 -17.63
N TYR A 20 -3.18 -18.50 -16.56
CA TYR A 20 -2.43 -19.04 -15.44
C TYR A 20 -3.38 -19.91 -14.61
N VAL A 21 -3.15 -21.22 -14.64
CA VAL A 21 -3.81 -22.19 -13.75
C VAL A 21 -2.86 -22.43 -12.58
N PHE A 22 -3.27 -22.04 -11.36
CA PHE A 22 -2.53 -22.38 -10.15
C PHE A 22 -2.68 -23.88 -9.81
N PRO A 23 -1.61 -24.59 -9.43
CA PRO A 23 -1.72 -25.96 -8.97
C PRO A 23 -2.27 -26.01 -7.54
N VAL A 24 -3.51 -26.50 -7.40
CA VAL A 24 -4.10 -26.87 -6.11
C VAL A 24 -3.33 -28.04 -5.53
N ARG A 25 -2.56 -27.84 -4.45
CA ARG A 25 -2.06 -28.95 -3.63
C ARG A 25 -3.16 -29.40 -2.68
N ALA A 26 -3.80 -30.52 -3.01
CA ALA A 26 -4.72 -31.22 -2.11
C ALA A 26 -3.96 -31.67 -0.84
N ARG A 27 -4.38 -31.18 0.34
CA ARG A 27 -3.99 -31.79 1.62
C ARG A 27 -4.85 -33.03 1.84
N GLN A 28 -4.23 -34.20 1.84
CA GLN A 28 -4.81 -35.41 2.41
C GLN A 28 -4.77 -35.28 3.94
N THR A 29 -5.94 -35.16 4.56
CA THR A 29 -6.13 -35.33 5.99
C THR A 29 -6.28 -36.82 6.29
N GLN A 30 -5.29 -37.42 6.96
CA GLN A 30 -5.49 -38.68 7.68
C GLN A 30 -5.89 -38.34 9.12
N ALA A 31 -7.11 -38.74 9.47
CA ALA A 31 -7.62 -38.72 10.83
C ALA A 31 -7.19 -40.00 11.56
N GLU A 32 -6.68 -39.87 12.79
CA GLU A 32 -6.55 -40.98 13.74
C GLU A 32 -7.58 -40.85 14.87
N PRO A 33 -8.11 -41.96 15.40
CA PRO A 33 -9.29 -41.95 16.26
C PRO A 33 -8.96 -41.80 17.75
N ALA A 34 -9.90 -41.17 18.45
CA ALA A 34 -9.88 -40.91 19.89
C ALA A 34 -10.03 -42.17 20.76
N ALA A 35 -9.20 -42.27 21.80
CA ALA A 35 -9.35 -43.22 22.90
C ALA A 35 -10.10 -42.58 24.09
N ARG A 36 -11.12 -43.27 24.59
CA ARG A 36 -11.96 -42.92 25.75
C ARG A 36 -11.32 -43.33 27.09
N ARG A 37 -11.78 -42.63 28.15
CA ARG A 37 -12.19 -43.08 29.52
C ARG A 37 -11.44 -42.34 30.67
N PRO A 38 -11.93 -42.34 31.94
CA PRO A 38 -13.17 -41.71 32.40
C PRO A 38 -13.02 -40.95 33.76
N GLY A 39 -13.95 -40.03 34.04
CA GLY A 39 -14.52 -39.72 35.37
C GLY A 39 -13.65 -39.13 36.49
N SER A 40 -14.03 -37.95 37.01
CA SER A 40 -14.54 -37.81 38.39
C SER A 40 -14.92 -36.36 38.75
N THR A 41 -15.78 -36.33 39.74
CA THR A 41 -16.71 -35.34 40.30
C THR A 41 -16.10 -34.12 41.02
N LEU A 42 -16.81 -32.99 40.89
CA LEU A 42 -17.20 -31.96 41.88
C LEU A 42 -16.22 -31.34 42.91
N ALA A 43 -16.34 -30.00 43.00
CA ALA A 43 -16.45 -29.14 44.20
C ALA A 43 -15.30 -28.19 44.55
N GLY A 44 -15.67 -26.94 44.86
CA GLY A 44 -15.18 -26.25 46.07
C GLY A 44 -14.35 -24.98 45.89
N LEU A 45 -14.92 -23.85 46.31
CA LEU A 45 -14.29 -22.54 46.54
C LEU A 45 -13.12 -22.59 47.55
N ALA A 46 -12.17 -21.64 47.45
CA ALA A 46 -11.92 -20.57 48.44
C ALA A 46 -10.45 -20.09 48.53
N HIS A 47 -10.32 -18.79 48.82
CA HIS A 47 -9.13 -18.00 49.15
C HIS A 47 -8.10 -18.63 50.11
N ARG A 48 -6.80 -18.33 49.94
CA ARG A 48 -6.00 -17.50 50.87
C ARG A 48 -4.52 -17.31 50.48
N THR A 49 -4.04 -16.16 50.93
CA THR A 49 -2.72 -15.50 51.00
C THR A 49 -1.51 -16.30 51.50
N ALA A 50 -0.29 -15.91 51.08
CA ALA A 50 0.95 -16.06 51.86
C ALA A 50 2.01 -14.96 51.50
N PRO A 51 2.95 -14.58 52.41
CA PRO A 51 3.71 -13.32 52.36
C PRO A 51 5.24 -13.46 52.12
N ALA A 52 5.91 -12.30 52.17
CA ALA A 52 7.29 -11.97 51.83
C ALA A 52 8.40 -12.41 52.81
N ALA A 53 9.63 -12.52 52.28
CA ALA A 53 10.94 -12.37 52.94
C ALA A 53 11.95 -12.01 51.82
N GLY A 54 12.86 -11.02 51.86
CA GLY A 54 13.60 -10.42 52.97
C GLY A 54 15.05 -10.94 52.93
N ARG A 55 16.03 -10.13 52.47
CA ARG A 55 17.43 -10.16 52.97
C ARG A 55 18.30 -9.03 52.41
N GLN A 56 19.14 -8.53 53.32
CA GLN A 56 19.88 -7.28 53.32
C GLN A 56 21.27 -7.37 52.68
N ARG A 57 21.77 -6.20 52.26
CA ARG A 57 23.18 -5.90 51.92
C ARG A 57 24.04 -5.76 53.18
N PRO A 58 25.36 -5.97 53.07
CA PRO A 58 26.34 -5.26 53.89
C PRO A 58 27.17 -4.26 53.06
N ALA A 59 27.49 -3.14 53.69
CA ALA A 59 28.45 -2.12 53.26
C ALA A 59 29.80 -2.36 53.97
N LEU A 60 30.91 -1.83 53.42
CA LEU A 60 32.08 -1.33 54.17
C LEU A 60 33.13 -0.67 53.21
N ALA A 61 33.14 0.68 53.24
CA ALA A 61 34.25 1.64 53.51
C ALA A 61 35.68 1.48 52.89
N PRO A 62 36.58 2.50 53.00
CA PRO A 62 37.04 3.32 51.87
C PRO A 62 38.57 3.18 51.57
N TYR A 63 39.03 3.64 50.41
CA TYR A 63 40.49 3.69 50.12
C TYR A 63 40.93 5.04 49.52
N ARG A 64 42.05 5.53 50.08
CA ARG A 64 42.68 6.84 49.91
C ARG A 64 43.41 7.02 48.57
N ASP A 65 43.60 8.29 48.24
CA ASP A 65 44.50 8.89 47.25
C ASP A 65 45.87 8.21 47.08
N ARG A 66 46.30 8.12 45.81
CA ARG A 66 47.69 8.31 45.35
C ARG A 66 47.75 8.38 43.82
N GLN A 67 48.09 9.55 43.28
CA GLN A 67 48.90 9.70 42.06
C GLN A 67 50.37 10.00 42.49
N PRO A 68 51.40 10.05 41.61
CA PRO A 68 51.45 9.94 40.14
C PRO A 68 52.61 9.04 39.61
N SER A 69 52.62 8.72 38.31
CA SER A 69 53.81 8.90 37.44
C SER A 69 53.55 8.43 36.00
N ALA A 70 54.05 9.24 35.07
CA ALA A 70 54.00 9.08 33.64
C ALA A 70 54.95 7.98 33.14
N PHE A 71 54.59 7.24 32.07
CA PHE A 71 55.35 7.19 30.80
C PHE A 71 54.72 6.22 29.80
N LEU A 72 55.01 6.45 28.51
CA LEU A 72 54.70 5.64 27.31
C LEU A 72 53.35 5.94 26.60
N ARG A 73 53.35 7.09 25.92
CA ARG A 73 52.53 7.33 24.72
C ARG A 73 52.97 6.39 23.61
N ARG A 74 52.20 5.32 23.37
CA ARG A 74 52.23 4.55 22.13
C ARG A 74 51.18 5.13 21.20
N PHE A 75 51.59 5.80 20.13
CA PHE A 75 50.68 6.29 19.09
C PHE A 75 49.98 5.10 18.44
N ARG A 76 48.76 4.82 18.89
CA ARG A 76 47.82 3.96 18.17
C ARG A 76 47.26 4.84 17.06
N LEU A 77 47.66 4.59 15.81
CA LEU A 77 46.90 5.08 14.66
C LEU A 77 45.47 4.58 14.85
N ILE A 78 44.56 5.47 15.25
CA ILE A 78 43.13 5.19 15.24
C ILE A 78 42.79 5.14 13.76
N ARG A 79 42.77 3.92 13.20
CA ARG A 79 42.04 3.66 11.97
C ARG A 79 40.60 3.98 12.34
N ILE A 80 40.12 5.14 11.90
CA ILE A 80 38.69 5.49 11.96
C ILE A 80 38.02 4.44 11.08
N VAL A 81 37.61 3.33 11.68
CA VAL A 81 36.56 2.51 11.12
C VAL A 81 35.34 3.41 11.20
N ARG A 82 35.01 4.09 10.10
CA ARG A 82 33.70 4.70 9.94
C ARG A 82 32.72 3.55 10.23
N GLY A 83 32.02 3.61 11.36
CA GLY A 83 30.87 2.75 11.59
C GLY A 83 29.89 2.87 10.41
N PRO A 84 29.01 1.90 10.21
CA PRO A 84 28.02 1.98 9.13
C PRO A 84 27.35 3.35 9.18
N LYS A 85 27.45 4.09 8.08
CA LYS A 85 26.79 5.37 7.93
C LYS A 85 25.30 5.06 8.08
N LEU A 86 24.66 5.52 9.17
CA LEU A 86 23.20 5.42 9.30
C LEU A 86 22.61 5.99 8.01
N SER A 87 22.02 5.12 7.20
CA SER A 87 21.44 5.48 5.92
C SER A 87 20.24 6.36 6.22
N ASN A 88 20.42 7.68 6.16
CA ASN A 88 19.32 8.63 6.35
C ASN A 88 18.48 8.68 5.06
N ILE A 89 17.79 7.58 4.76
CA ILE A 89 16.90 7.46 3.61
C ILE A 89 15.62 8.19 3.95
N ARG A 90 15.25 9.18 3.12
CA ARG A 90 13.94 9.84 3.23
C ARG A 90 12.96 9.15 2.30
N ILE A 91 11.80 8.79 2.84
CA ILE A 91 10.70 8.23 2.07
C ILE A 91 9.78 9.36 1.62
N VAL A 92 9.52 9.40 0.32
CA VAL A 92 8.56 10.29 -0.30
C VAL A 92 7.48 9.43 -0.96
N THR A 93 6.22 9.84 -0.80
CA THR A 93 5.09 9.28 -1.54
C THR A 93 4.18 10.41 -2.01
N ASP A 94 3.05 10.06 -2.61
CA ASP A 94 1.98 10.98 -2.96
C ASP A 94 0.71 10.74 -2.13
N SER A 95 -0.24 11.67 -2.19
CA SER A 95 -1.46 11.64 -1.35
C SER A 95 -2.37 10.44 -1.62
N SER A 96 -2.19 9.71 -2.73
CA SER A 96 -2.95 8.50 -3.00
C SER A 96 -2.49 7.29 -2.19
N ALA A 97 -1.46 7.40 -1.35
CA ALA A 97 -0.98 6.28 -0.54
C ALA A 97 -1.92 5.86 0.60
N HIS A 98 -2.96 6.66 0.87
CA HIS A 98 -3.93 6.42 1.94
C HIS A 98 -3.27 6.07 3.28
N LEU A 99 -2.26 6.87 3.65
CA LEU A 99 -1.57 6.77 4.92
C LEU A 99 -2.30 7.58 5.98
N THR A 100 -2.39 7.04 7.19
CA THR A 100 -2.87 7.80 8.34
C THR A 100 -1.84 8.85 8.75
N ARG A 101 -2.31 9.91 9.41
CA ARG A 101 -1.42 10.94 9.95
C ARG A 101 -0.38 10.36 10.93
N GLN A 102 -0.79 9.40 11.75
CA GLN A 102 0.10 8.73 12.70
C GLN A 102 1.22 7.97 11.99
N GLU A 103 0.92 7.25 10.90
CA GLU A 103 1.92 6.55 10.11
C GLU A 103 2.93 7.50 9.45
N ILE A 104 2.43 8.62 8.91
CA ILE A 104 3.26 9.68 8.30
C ILE A 104 4.22 10.25 9.35
N GLU A 105 3.71 10.62 10.53
CA GLU A 105 4.50 11.23 11.61
C GLU A 105 5.50 10.23 12.20
N THR A 106 5.09 8.98 12.43
CA THR A 106 5.93 7.92 13.03
C THR A 106 7.19 7.67 12.22
N TYR A 107 7.06 7.59 10.90
CA TYR A 107 8.19 7.30 10.02
C TYR A 107 8.77 8.54 9.32
N GLY A 108 8.21 9.72 9.60
CA GLY A 108 8.59 10.97 8.95
C GLY A 108 8.50 10.93 7.43
N ILE A 109 7.46 10.29 6.89
CA ILE A 109 7.20 10.16 5.44
C ILE A 109 6.81 11.54 4.89
N GLU A 110 7.36 11.93 3.75
CA GLU A 110 6.93 13.15 3.08
C GLU A 110 5.87 12.81 2.00
N VAL A 111 4.74 13.49 2.02
CA VAL A 111 3.62 13.26 1.09
C VAL A 111 3.48 14.44 0.15
N VAL A 112 3.59 14.20 -1.15
CA VAL A 112 3.35 15.20 -2.21
C VAL A 112 1.88 15.12 -2.64
N PRO A 113 1.10 16.19 -2.52
CA PRO A 113 -0.33 16.12 -2.83
C PRO A 113 -0.58 16.01 -4.33
N LEU A 114 -1.40 15.04 -4.74
CA LEU A 114 -2.07 15.06 -6.04
C LEU A 114 -3.08 16.20 -6.11
N ARG A 115 -3.54 16.48 -7.33
CA ARG A 115 -4.47 17.57 -7.58
C ARG A 115 -5.82 17.05 -8.03
N LEU A 116 -6.88 17.55 -7.42
CA LEU A 116 -8.27 17.22 -7.73
C LEU A 116 -8.89 18.38 -8.48
N ARG A 117 -9.25 18.16 -9.74
CA ARG A 117 -9.98 19.14 -10.54
C ARG A 117 -11.48 18.92 -10.37
N MET A 118 -12.14 19.88 -9.74
CA MET A 118 -13.57 19.91 -9.48
C MET A 118 -14.17 21.13 -10.19
N GLY A 119 -14.84 20.90 -11.33
CA GLY A 119 -15.29 21.97 -12.22
C GLY A 119 -14.12 22.80 -12.77
N ARG A 120 -14.06 24.09 -12.44
CA ARG A 120 -13.00 25.01 -12.87
C ARG A 120 -11.85 25.18 -11.85
N LYS A 121 -11.97 24.56 -10.68
CA LYS A 121 -10.99 24.69 -9.60
C LYS A 121 -10.14 23.43 -9.49
N SER A 122 -8.89 23.60 -9.09
CA SER A 122 -7.93 22.53 -8.79
C SER A 122 -7.52 22.66 -7.33
N TYR A 123 -7.53 21.56 -6.59
CA TYR A 123 -7.26 21.49 -5.16
C TYR A 123 -6.12 20.50 -4.90
N ARG A 124 -5.16 20.82 -4.03
CA ARG A 124 -4.20 19.84 -3.52
C ARG A 124 -4.89 18.95 -2.50
N GLU A 125 -4.95 17.65 -2.77
CA GLU A 125 -5.55 16.65 -1.88
C GLU A 125 -4.86 16.64 -0.51
N GLY A 126 -5.65 16.70 0.56
CA GLY A 126 -5.14 16.72 1.94
C GLY A 126 -4.50 18.05 2.37
N VAL A 127 -4.46 19.06 1.49
CA VAL A 127 -3.91 20.40 1.80
C VAL A 127 -4.96 21.49 1.59
N ASP A 128 -5.55 21.55 0.40
CA ASP A 128 -6.60 22.54 0.06
C ASP A 128 -8.01 21.94 0.16
N LEU A 129 -8.11 20.61 0.22
CA LEU A 129 -9.37 19.86 0.26
C LEU A 129 -9.15 18.54 0.98
N ASP A 130 -9.86 18.33 2.09
CA ASP A 130 -9.85 17.04 2.79
C ASP A 130 -10.88 16.05 2.23
N THR A 131 -10.82 14.80 2.70
CA THR A 131 -11.70 13.72 2.25
C THR A 131 -13.18 14.04 2.48
N HIS A 132 -13.53 14.59 3.63
CA HIS A 132 -14.90 14.91 3.98
C HIS A 132 -15.45 16.05 3.10
N GLU A 133 -14.69 17.14 2.94
CA GLU A 133 -15.03 18.25 2.07
C GLU A 133 -15.17 17.82 0.60
N TYR A 134 -14.33 16.89 0.14
CA TYR A 134 -14.44 16.34 -1.22
C TYR A 134 -15.79 15.68 -1.45
N PHE A 135 -16.20 14.75 -0.57
CA PHE A 135 -17.47 14.04 -0.73
C PHE A 135 -18.68 14.97 -0.56
N GLN A 136 -18.62 15.94 0.36
CA GLN A 136 -19.67 16.97 0.46
C GLN A 136 -19.81 17.79 -0.83
N LYS A 137 -18.69 18.20 -1.44
CA LYS A 137 -18.72 18.95 -2.71
C LYS A 137 -19.26 18.08 -3.84
N LEU A 138 -18.95 16.79 -3.85
CA LEU A 138 -19.33 15.85 -4.90
C LEU A 138 -20.85 15.80 -5.13
N GLU A 139 -21.65 15.89 -4.06
CA GLU A 139 -23.12 15.89 -4.12
C GLU A 139 -23.69 17.06 -4.95
N SER A 140 -22.98 18.18 -5.00
CA SER A 140 -23.39 19.41 -5.69
C SER A 140 -22.76 19.60 -7.07
N LEU A 141 -21.83 18.73 -7.47
CA LEU A 141 -21.06 18.89 -8.69
C LEU A 141 -21.86 18.44 -9.92
N LYS A 142 -21.91 19.32 -10.92
CA LYS A 142 -22.50 19.00 -12.24
C LYS A 142 -21.58 18.15 -13.12
N THR A 143 -20.28 18.18 -12.85
CA THR A 143 -19.25 17.49 -13.61
C THR A 143 -18.44 16.63 -12.67
N LEU A 144 -18.23 15.37 -13.04
CA LEU A 144 -17.39 14.47 -12.25
C LEU A 144 -16.00 15.10 -12.03
N PRO A 145 -15.37 14.91 -10.86
CA PRO A 145 -14.03 15.43 -10.54
C PRO A 145 -12.90 14.54 -11.07
N THR A 146 -11.81 15.07 -11.62
CA THR A 146 -10.65 14.29 -12.13
C THR A 146 -9.44 14.44 -11.21
N SER A 147 -8.64 13.38 -11.05
CA SER A 147 -7.29 13.51 -10.50
C SER A 147 -6.29 14.00 -11.57
N GLN A 148 -5.26 14.70 -11.13
CA GLN A 148 -4.14 15.21 -11.93
C GLN A 148 -2.84 14.96 -11.16
N GLU A 149 -1.75 14.71 -11.87
CA GLU A 149 -0.43 14.66 -11.27
C GLU A 149 -0.06 15.97 -10.52
N PRO A 150 0.83 15.90 -9.52
CA PRO A 150 1.41 17.08 -8.90
C PRO A 150 2.16 17.96 -9.92
N LEU A 151 2.39 19.24 -9.59
CA LEU A 151 3.25 20.08 -10.41
C LEU A 151 4.70 19.65 -10.25
N LEU A 152 5.52 19.91 -11.28
CA LEU A 152 6.96 19.68 -11.21
C LEU A 152 7.59 20.36 -9.99
N GLN A 153 7.17 21.59 -9.68
CA GLN A 153 7.69 22.36 -8.56
C GLN A 153 7.36 21.72 -7.20
N ASP A 154 6.21 21.05 -7.06
CA ASP A 154 5.80 20.39 -5.82
C ASP A 154 6.83 19.30 -5.43
N PHE A 155 7.34 18.55 -6.42
CA PHE A 155 8.43 17.58 -6.22
C PHE A 155 9.81 18.23 -6.05
N VAL A 156 10.14 19.25 -6.85
CA VAL A 156 11.44 19.95 -6.75
C VAL A 156 11.62 20.56 -5.36
N ASP A 157 10.60 21.24 -4.83
CA ASP A 157 10.65 21.85 -3.50
C ASP A 157 10.78 20.79 -2.41
N THR A 158 10.01 19.71 -2.53
CA THR A 158 10.09 18.54 -1.63
C THR A 158 11.49 17.94 -1.60
N TYR A 159 12.04 17.59 -2.76
CA TYR A 159 13.36 16.97 -2.84
C TYR A 159 14.46 17.94 -2.39
N HIS A 160 14.35 19.22 -2.72
CA HIS A 160 15.31 20.23 -2.27
C HIS A 160 15.27 20.41 -0.74
N LYS A 161 14.08 20.46 -0.12
CA LYS A 161 13.92 20.48 1.35
C LYS A 161 14.62 19.28 2.00
N LEU A 162 14.39 18.07 1.47
CA LEU A 162 14.94 16.83 2.01
C LEU A 162 16.44 16.66 1.76
N SER A 163 16.95 17.15 0.63
CA SER A 163 18.38 17.08 0.26
C SER A 163 19.32 17.76 1.27
N ARG A 164 18.82 18.71 2.06
CA ARG A 164 19.62 19.45 3.05
C ARG A 164 19.97 18.61 4.28
N GLY A 165 19.23 17.53 4.54
CA GLY A 165 19.40 16.67 5.71
C GLY A 165 19.62 15.18 5.38
N SER A 166 19.58 14.79 4.10
CA SER A 166 19.67 13.40 3.66
C SER A 166 20.45 13.26 2.36
N ASP A 167 21.18 12.15 2.25
CA ASP A 167 21.94 11.83 1.03
C ASP A 167 21.09 11.07 0.00
N GLN A 168 19.98 10.45 0.46
CA GLN A 168 19.22 9.47 -0.31
C GLN A 168 17.72 9.67 -0.10
N ILE A 169 16.97 9.69 -1.21
CA ILE A 169 15.52 9.77 -1.23
C ILE A 169 14.98 8.57 -2.01
N LEU A 170 14.04 7.86 -1.42
CA LEU A 170 13.23 6.86 -2.11
C LEU A 170 11.82 7.41 -2.29
N SER A 171 11.43 7.63 -3.54
CA SER A 171 10.15 8.25 -3.92
C SER A 171 9.25 7.19 -4.57
N ILE A 172 8.21 6.74 -3.87
CA ILE A 172 7.33 5.64 -4.29
C ILE A 172 5.96 6.23 -4.59
N HIS A 173 5.41 5.97 -5.77
CA HIS A 173 4.21 6.67 -6.23
C HIS A 173 3.15 5.75 -6.81
N ILE A 174 1.93 6.26 -6.88
CA ILE A 174 0.80 5.68 -7.62
C ILE A 174 1.22 5.13 -8.98
N SER A 175 0.53 4.08 -9.43
CA SER A 175 0.79 3.49 -10.73
C SER A 175 0.91 4.52 -11.85
N SER A 176 1.99 4.43 -12.64
CA SER A 176 2.17 5.32 -13.80
C SER A 176 1.11 5.14 -14.90
N ARG A 177 0.37 4.02 -14.87
CA ARG A 177 -0.76 3.76 -15.78
C ARG A 177 -2.04 4.47 -15.36
N LEU A 178 -2.15 4.85 -14.09
CA LEU A 178 -3.27 5.62 -13.56
C LEU A 178 -2.96 7.12 -13.56
N ASN A 179 -1.75 7.52 -13.17
CA ASN A 179 -1.41 8.93 -12.97
C ASN A 179 0.03 9.27 -13.39
N GLY A 180 0.26 10.53 -13.78
CA GLY A 180 1.57 11.02 -14.24
C GLY A 180 2.61 11.25 -13.13
N ALA A 181 2.27 11.08 -11.85
CA ALA A 181 3.12 11.42 -10.70
C ALA A 181 4.54 10.84 -10.80
N CYS A 182 4.70 9.56 -11.14
CA CYS A 182 6.03 8.95 -11.33
C CYS A 182 6.89 9.70 -12.36
N GLN A 183 6.28 10.13 -13.47
CA GLN A 183 7.00 10.82 -14.55
C GLN A 183 7.43 12.23 -14.12
N VAL A 184 6.55 12.95 -13.41
CA VAL A 184 6.87 14.27 -12.84
C VAL A 184 7.98 14.14 -11.79
N ALA A 185 7.86 13.16 -10.89
CA ALA A 185 8.87 12.85 -9.87
C ALA A 185 10.24 12.54 -10.49
N ARG A 186 10.31 11.70 -11.54
CA ARG A 186 11.56 11.43 -12.27
C ARG A 186 12.15 12.69 -12.91
N THR A 187 11.30 13.54 -13.46
CA THR A 187 11.70 14.82 -14.07
C THR A 187 12.28 15.75 -13.00
N ALA A 188 11.63 15.88 -11.84
CA ALA A 188 12.13 16.65 -10.71
C ALA A 188 13.45 16.06 -10.15
N ALA A 189 13.55 14.75 -10.02
CA ALA A 189 14.77 14.08 -9.58
C ALA A 189 15.96 14.37 -10.52
N ALA A 190 15.71 14.49 -11.82
CA ALA A 190 16.73 14.81 -12.81
C ALA A 190 17.34 16.21 -12.62
N THR A 191 16.57 17.19 -12.11
CA THR A 191 17.05 18.57 -11.89
C THR A 191 18.02 18.67 -10.70
N LEU A 192 18.02 17.68 -9.80
CA LEU A 192 18.85 17.62 -8.60
C LEU A 192 19.99 16.59 -8.69
N ARG A 193 20.24 16.05 -9.89
CA ARG A 193 21.35 15.11 -10.14
C ARG A 193 22.69 15.69 -9.66
N GLY A 194 23.47 14.84 -8.99
CA GLY A 194 24.78 15.21 -8.43
C GLY A 194 24.73 15.86 -7.05
N ARG A 195 23.55 16.18 -6.51
CA ARG A 195 23.37 16.70 -5.15
C ARG A 195 22.80 15.66 -4.18
N THR A 196 21.83 14.89 -4.64
CA THR A 196 21.13 13.87 -3.84
C THR A 196 20.82 12.65 -4.70
N GLN A 197 20.96 11.46 -4.15
CA GLN A 197 20.55 10.24 -4.83
C GLN A 197 19.04 10.05 -4.66
N ILE A 198 18.28 10.20 -5.73
CA ILE A 198 16.82 10.07 -5.72
C ILE A 198 16.43 8.87 -6.58
N THR A 199 15.84 7.86 -5.96
CA THR A 199 15.30 6.68 -6.65
C THR A 199 13.79 6.81 -6.70
N VAL A 200 13.21 6.85 -7.90
CA VAL A 200 11.76 6.89 -8.09
C VAL A 200 11.25 5.50 -8.47
N ILE A 201 10.29 4.97 -7.72
CA ILE A 201 9.66 3.68 -7.94
C ILE A 201 8.18 3.89 -8.30
N ASP A 202 7.75 3.20 -9.35
CA ASP A 202 6.35 3.00 -9.68
C ASP A 202 5.81 1.84 -8.84
N SER A 203 4.77 2.07 -8.05
CA SER A 203 4.19 1.05 -7.17
C SER A 203 3.27 0.07 -7.89
N GLU A 204 2.86 0.39 -9.12
CA GLU A 204 1.85 -0.38 -9.87
C GLU A 204 0.51 -0.55 -9.13
N THR A 205 0.23 0.27 -8.11
CA THR A 205 -1.02 0.23 -7.33
C THR A 205 -1.44 1.64 -6.90
N ILE A 206 -2.46 1.74 -6.04
CA ILE A 206 -3.04 2.98 -5.51
C ILE A 206 -3.60 2.71 -4.10
N SER A 207 -4.00 3.76 -3.40
CA SER A 207 -4.68 3.73 -2.11
C SER A 207 -3.85 2.96 -1.09
N ARG A 208 -4.51 2.22 -0.20
CA ARG A 208 -3.83 1.51 0.89
C ARG A 208 -2.79 0.50 0.39
N GLY A 209 -2.89 0.01 -0.84
CA GLY A 209 -1.86 -0.85 -1.46
C GLY A 209 -0.53 -0.12 -1.62
N LEU A 210 -0.56 1.14 -2.08
CA LEU A 210 0.62 2.01 -2.11
C LEU A 210 1.10 2.30 -0.68
N GLY A 211 0.18 2.54 0.25
CA GLY A 211 0.48 2.72 1.67
C GLY A 211 1.27 1.56 2.28
N MET A 212 0.83 0.31 2.05
CA MET A 212 1.51 -0.91 2.54
C MET A 212 2.95 -1.03 2.01
N ILE A 213 3.18 -0.66 0.75
CA ILE A 213 4.52 -0.62 0.14
C ILE A 213 5.38 0.47 0.82
N VAL A 214 4.83 1.68 0.95
CA VAL A 214 5.53 2.83 1.55
C VAL A 214 5.90 2.57 3.00
N LEU A 215 4.99 1.99 3.80
CA LEU A 215 5.22 1.66 5.20
C LEU A 215 6.29 0.58 5.36
N SER A 216 6.30 -0.41 4.48
CA SER A 216 7.35 -1.44 4.48
C SER A 216 8.72 -0.84 4.15
N ALA A 217 8.78 0.09 3.19
CA ALA A 217 10.01 0.80 2.85
C ALA A 217 10.50 1.67 4.01
N ALA A 218 9.59 2.42 4.64
CA ALA A 218 9.89 3.32 5.73
C ALA A 218 10.34 2.59 6.99
N LYS A 219 9.71 1.45 7.30
CA LYS A 219 10.13 0.57 8.39
C LYS A 219 11.54 -0.01 8.13
N ALA A 220 11.80 -0.55 6.94
CA ALA A 220 13.12 -1.09 6.62
C ALA A 220 14.23 -0.02 6.66
N ALA A 221 13.93 1.20 6.18
CA ALA A 221 14.85 2.32 6.29
C ALA A 221 15.11 2.71 7.76
N ALA A 222 14.06 2.76 8.59
CA ALA A 222 14.18 3.05 10.02
C ALA A 222 14.98 1.97 10.77
N ASP A 223 14.88 0.71 10.33
CA ASP A 223 15.64 -0.44 10.85
C ASP A 223 17.10 -0.46 10.35
N GLY A 224 17.51 0.51 9.54
CA GLY A 224 18.90 0.71 9.10
C GLY A 224 19.29 0.03 7.79
N ALA A 225 18.32 -0.48 7.02
CA ALA A 225 18.59 -1.01 5.69
C ALA A 225 19.14 0.09 4.76
N ASP A 226 19.98 -0.30 3.81
CA ASP A 226 20.49 0.62 2.79
C ASP A 226 19.50 0.83 1.63
N ILE A 227 19.74 1.84 0.78
CA ILE A 227 18.82 2.18 -0.32
C ILE A 227 18.62 1.04 -1.32
N GLN A 228 19.62 0.17 -1.52
CA GLN A 228 19.51 -0.96 -2.44
C GLN A 228 18.66 -2.06 -1.84
N GLU A 229 18.81 -2.33 -0.54
CA GLU A 229 17.98 -3.26 0.22
C GLU A 229 16.52 -2.78 0.25
N VAL A 230 16.27 -1.52 0.62
CA VAL A 230 14.90 -0.96 0.64
C VAL A 230 14.30 -0.94 -0.77
N SER A 231 15.07 -0.58 -1.80
CA SER A 231 14.55 -0.60 -3.19
C SER A 231 14.24 -2.02 -3.68
N ARG A 232 15.01 -3.03 -3.26
CA ARG A 232 14.76 -4.43 -3.59
C ARG A 232 13.53 -4.95 -2.87
N LEU A 233 13.40 -4.62 -1.58
CA LEU A 233 12.23 -4.91 -0.77
C LEU A 233 10.95 -4.36 -1.43
N VAL A 234 10.95 -3.08 -1.79
CA VAL A 234 9.80 -2.45 -2.46
C VAL A 234 9.42 -3.19 -3.74
N ARG A 235 10.39 -3.47 -4.62
CA ARG A 235 10.13 -4.21 -5.87
C ARG A 235 9.61 -5.63 -5.64
N GLY A 236 9.97 -6.26 -4.52
CA GLY A 236 9.45 -7.57 -4.13
C GLY A 236 8.03 -7.52 -3.59
N ILE A 237 7.63 -6.42 -2.92
CA ILE A 237 6.27 -6.25 -2.38
C ILE A 237 5.27 -5.89 -3.47
N VAL A 238 5.66 -5.08 -4.47
CA VAL A 238 4.76 -4.64 -5.55
C VAL A 238 3.91 -5.78 -6.14
N PRO A 239 4.47 -6.93 -6.56
CA PRO A 239 3.68 -8.03 -7.12
C PRO A 239 2.86 -8.82 -6.08
N SER A 240 3.01 -8.55 -4.78
CA SER A 240 2.23 -9.17 -3.70
C SER A 240 1.06 -8.30 -3.23
N ILE A 241 0.81 -7.17 -3.89
CA ILE A 241 -0.36 -6.30 -3.67
C ILE A 241 -1.42 -6.59 -4.72
N PHE A 242 -2.62 -6.90 -4.25
CA PHE A 242 -3.78 -7.22 -5.07
C PHE A 242 -4.93 -6.29 -4.70
N LEU A 243 -5.60 -5.71 -5.70
CA LEU A 243 -6.70 -4.77 -5.49
C LEU A 243 -7.86 -5.17 -6.38
N SER A 244 -9.02 -5.45 -5.77
CA SER A 244 -10.26 -5.75 -6.47
C SER A 244 -11.43 -4.97 -5.89
N PHE A 245 -12.32 -4.47 -6.74
CA PHE A 245 -13.42 -3.63 -6.31
C PHE A 245 -14.59 -3.65 -7.29
N PHE A 246 -15.75 -3.30 -6.77
CA PHE A 246 -16.95 -3.03 -7.56
C PHE A 246 -17.22 -1.54 -7.62
N VAL A 247 -17.65 -1.08 -8.79
CA VAL A 247 -18.20 0.26 -8.99
C VAL A 247 -19.70 0.18 -9.26
N THR A 248 -20.41 1.27 -8.99
CA THR A 248 -21.85 1.37 -9.31
C THR A 248 -22.16 2.39 -10.40
N ASP A 249 -21.19 3.25 -10.73
CA ASP A 249 -21.28 4.23 -11.81
C ASP A 249 -20.02 4.14 -12.67
N LEU A 250 -20.20 3.66 -13.90
CA LEU A 250 -19.13 3.48 -14.88
C LEU A 250 -18.59 4.81 -15.43
N ALA A 251 -19.31 5.92 -15.25
CA ALA A 251 -18.85 7.22 -15.71
C ALA A 251 -17.57 7.68 -15.01
N TYR A 252 -17.24 7.16 -13.81
CA TYR A 252 -15.98 7.45 -13.12
C TYR A 252 -14.78 6.79 -13.83
N PRO A 253 -14.71 5.46 -13.98
CA PRO A 253 -13.58 4.82 -14.63
C PRO A 253 -13.51 5.13 -16.13
N GLU A 254 -14.63 5.24 -16.85
CA GLU A 254 -14.64 5.47 -18.31
C GLU A 254 -14.14 6.86 -18.74
N ARG A 255 -14.18 7.82 -17.82
CA ARG A 255 -13.79 9.20 -18.12
C ARG A 255 -12.28 9.38 -18.19
N ASP A 256 -11.50 8.53 -17.53
CA ASP A 256 -10.04 8.58 -17.68
C ASP A 256 -9.65 7.86 -18.98
N ASP A 257 -9.02 8.60 -19.90
CA ASP A 257 -8.58 8.07 -21.20
C ASP A 257 -7.65 6.85 -21.04
N ARG A 258 -6.86 6.80 -19.95
CA ARG A 258 -5.93 5.70 -19.66
C ARG A 258 -6.66 4.41 -19.28
N ILE A 259 -7.89 4.55 -18.77
CA ILE A 259 -8.77 3.47 -18.37
C ILE A 259 -9.71 3.08 -19.52
N ARG A 260 -10.20 4.04 -20.30
CA ARG A 260 -11.16 3.80 -21.39
C ARG A 260 -10.69 2.77 -22.42
N HIS A 261 -9.38 2.67 -22.65
CA HIS A 261 -8.81 1.71 -23.60
C HIS A 261 -8.84 0.24 -23.15
N SER A 262 -9.09 -0.06 -21.86
CA SER A 262 -9.25 -1.44 -21.39
C SER A 262 -10.70 -1.95 -21.44
N GLN A 263 -11.66 -1.13 -21.90
CA GLN A 263 -13.08 -1.26 -21.59
C GLN A 263 -14.03 -1.40 -22.79
N ALA A 264 -13.60 -2.00 -23.91
CA ALA A 264 -14.43 -2.08 -25.12
C ALA A 264 -15.80 -2.82 -24.96
N ILE A 265 -16.15 -3.34 -23.79
CA ILE A 265 -17.37 -4.15 -23.56
C ILE A 265 -18.05 -3.84 -22.21
N LEU A 266 -18.25 -2.57 -21.89
CA LEU A 266 -19.17 -2.14 -20.84
C LEU A 266 -20.38 -1.44 -21.46
N GLY A 267 -21.30 -2.24 -22.02
CA GLY A 267 -22.58 -1.73 -22.52
C GLY A 267 -23.45 -1.14 -21.40
N SER A 268 -24.36 -0.23 -21.77
CA SER A 268 -25.25 0.56 -20.90
C SER A 268 -26.36 -0.24 -20.19
N MET A 269 -26.03 -1.37 -19.57
CA MET A 269 -27.00 -2.19 -18.86
C MET A 269 -27.18 -1.69 -17.42
N LEU A 270 -28.32 -1.03 -17.17
CA LEU A 270 -28.70 -0.50 -15.87
C LEU A 270 -28.73 -1.61 -14.81
N GLY A 271 -28.10 -1.36 -13.65
CA GLY A 271 -28.09 -2.29 -12.51
C GLY A 271 -26.95 -3.29 -12.49
N ILE A 272 -26.11 -3.35 -13.53
CA ILE A 272 -24.88 -4.14 -13.49
C ILE A 272 -23.82 -3.42 -12.64
N LYS A 273 -23.17 -4.18 -11.76
CA LYS A 273 -22.01 -3.77 -10.97
C LYS A 273 -20.77 -4.52 -11.50
N PRO A 274 -19.86 -3.86 -12.22
CA PRO A 274 -18.65 -4.50 -12.71
C PRO A 274 -17.63 -4.65 -11.58
N MET A 275 -17.04 -5.84 -11.50
CA MET A 275 -15.83 -6.11 -10.73
C MET A 275 -14.62 -5.71 -11.55
N MET A 276 -13.73 -4.95 -10.94
CA MET A 276 -12.50 -4.44 -11.54
C MET A 276 -11.31 -4.76 -10.67
N GLU A 277 -10.14 -4.88 -11.29
CA GLU A 277 -8.87 -5.10 -10.62
C GLU A 277 -7.80 -4.14 -11.15
N ILE A 278 -6.77 -3.91 -10.32
CA ILE A 278 -5.51 -3.35 -10.80
C ILE A 278 -4.56 -4.52 -11.14
N ARG A 279 -4.22 -4.66 -12.43
CA ARG A 279 -3.26 -5.65 -12.93
C ARG A 279 -2.16 -4.96 -13.73
N GLU A 280 -0.90 -5.25 -13.42
CA GLU A 280 0.27 -4.63 -14.05
C GLU A 280 0.15 -3.10 -14.08
N GLY A 281 -0.31 -2.52 -12.96
CA GLY A 281 -0.58 -1.09 -12.79
C GLY A 281 -1.86 -0.55 -13.41
N GLY A 282 -2.52 -1.30 -14.30
CA GLY A 282 -3.68 -0.82 -15.07
C GLY A 282 -5.01 -1.35 -14.55
N LEU A 283 -6.08 -0.59 -14.79
CA LEU A 283 -7.43 -1.05 -14.49
C LEU A 283 -7.93 -2.05 -15.54
N VAL A 284 -8.42 -3.20 -15.08
CA VAL A 284 -9.05 -4.23 -15.90
C VAL A 284 -10.44 -4.58 -15.36
N VAL A 285 -11.38 -4.90 -16.25
CA VAL A 285 -12.67 -5.48 -15.86
C VAL A 285 -12.58 -6.98 -15.85
N MET A 286 -13.12 -7.58 -14.79
CA MET A 286 -13.07 -9.01 -14.56
C MET A 286 -14.42 -9.66 -14.86
N GLU A 287 -15.44 -9.30 -14.10
CA GLU A 287 -16.77 -9.87 -14.21
C GLU A 287 -17.85 -8.86 -13.83
N LYS A 288 -19.11 -9.28 -13.88
CA LYS A 288 -20.29 -8.44 -13.69
C LYS A 288 -21.25 -9.16 -12.76
N VAL A 289 -21.72 -8.43 -11.74
CA VAL A 289 -22.78 -8.92 -10.85
C VAL A 289 -23.99 -8.00 -10.89
N LEU A 290 -25.14 -8.49 -10.44
CA LEU A 290 -26.38 -7.71 -10.38
C LEU A 290 -26.72 -7.31 -8.95
N THR A 291 -26.45 -8.18 -7.98
CA THR A 291 -26.90 -7.98 -6.60
C THR A 291 -25.76 -7.53 -5.68
N SER A 292 -26.11 -6.90 -4.56
CA SER A 292 -25.14 -6.62 -3.49
C SER A 292 -24.62 -7.89 -2.81
N PHE A 293 -25.44 -8.94 -2.73
CA PHE A 293 -25.03 -10.22 -2.17
C PHE A 293 -23.90 -10.85 -2.99
N ASP A 294 -24.07 -10.92 -4.32
CA ASP A 294 -23.03 -11.45 -5.22
C ASP A 294 -21.74 -10.65 -5.14
N MET A 295 -21.83 -9.32 -4.97
CA MET A 295 -20.67 -8.44 -4.79
C MET A 295 -19.85 -8.81 -3.55
N ILE A 296 -20.52 -9.00 -2.41
CA ILE A 296 -19.86 -9.36 -1.14
C ILE A 296 -19.22 -10.74 -1.26
N GLU A 297 -19.98 -11.73 -1.73
CA GLU A 297 -19.49 -13.10 -1.91
C GLU A 297 -18.29 -13.15 -2.87
N LYS A 298 -18.30 -12.35 -3.94
CA LYS A 298 -17.18 -12.29 -4.88
C LYS A 298 -15.92 -11.66 -4.28
N LEU A 299 -16.06 -10.58 -3.51
CA LEU A 299 -14.92 -9.97 -2.81
C LEU A 299 -14.36 -10.90 -1.73
N PHE A 300 -15.23 -11.60 -0.98
CA PHE A 300 -14.80 -12.57 0.01
C PHE A 300 -14.09 -13.77 -0.65
N ASN A 301 -14.67 -14.34 -1.70
CA ASN A 301 -14.06 -15.45 -2.44
C ASN A 301 -12.71 -15.04 -3.05
N TYR A 302 -12.61 -13.83 -3.60
CA TYR A 302 -11.34 -13.26 -4.09
C TYR A 302 -10.25 -13.28 -3.01
N ILE A 303 -10.56 -12.86 -1.78
CA ILE A 303 -9.60 -12.89 -0.67
C ILE A 303 -9.21 -14.34 -0.30
N SER A 304 -10.18 -15.26 -0.33
CA SER A 304 -9.94 -16.67 0.05
C SER A 304 -9.04 -17.45 -0.93
N GLU A 305 -8.79 -16.91 -2.12
CA GLU A 305 -7.85 -17.48 -3.09
C GLU A 305 -6.38 -17.30 -2.66
N PHE A 306 -6.08 -16.35 -1.77
CA PHE A 306 -4.73 -16.07 -1.31
C PHE A 306 -4.34 -16.99 -0.13
N ALA A 307 -3.18 -17.63 -0.25
CA ALA A 307 -2.75 -18.65 0.72
C ALA A 307 -2.03 -18.03 1.93
N TYR A 308 -1.35 -16.91 1.73
CA TYR A 308 -0.47 -16.29 2.72
C TYR A 308 -0.80 -14.82 2.91
N LEU A 309 -2.00 -14.56 3.41
CA LEU A 309 -2.47 -13.21 3.72
C LEU A 309 -1.64 -12.58 4.84
N LYS A 310 -1.20 -11.34 4.62
CA LYS A 310 -0.44 -10.54 5.59
C LYS A 310 -1.22 -9.34 6.11
N GLU A 311 -1.94 -8.66 5.23
CA GLU A 311 -2.72 -7.46 5.55
C GLU A 311 -3.89 -7.34 4.57
N ILE A 312 -5.04 -6.89 5.07
CA ILE A 312 -6.24 -6.61 4.27
C ILE A 312 -6.62 -5.15 4.49
N ALA A 313 -7.11 -4.49 3.43
CA ALA A 313 -7.80 -3.21 3.56
C ALA A 313 -9.15 -3.26 2.84
N LEU A 314 -10.19 -2.77 3.50
CA LEU A 314 -11.51 -2.57 2.94
C LEU A 314 -11.56 -1.20 2.27
N LEU A 315 -11.91 -1.16 0.99
CA LEU A 315 -12.17 0.07 0.26
C LEU A 315 -13.64 0.44 0.40
N GLN A 316 -13.92 1.47 1.20
CA GLN A 316 -15.26 2.01 1.39
C GLN A 316 -15.24 3.53 1.52
N HIS A 317 -16.33 4.20 1.15
CA HIS A 317 -16.53 5.63 1.47
C HIS A 317 -17.38 5.80 2.73
N GLN A 318 -18.42 4.98 2.87
CA GLN A 318 -19.35 5.00 4.00
C GLN A 318 -19.48 3.59 4.56
N ASN A 319 -19.82 3.51 5.85
CA ASN A 319 -20.21 2.27 6.53
C ASN A 319 -21.60 1.84 6.05
N THR A 320 -21.65 1.35 4.82
CA THR A 320 -22.87 0.80 4.23
C THR A 320 -23.12 -0.60 4.79
N ARG A 321 -24.38 -1.06 4.71
CA ARG A 321 -24.73 -2.44 5.08
C ARG A 321 -23.87 -3.49 4.35
N ASP A 322 -23.54 -3.24 3.09
CA ASP A 322 -22.73 -4.15 2.28
C ASP A 322 -21.27 -4.21 2.78
N ALA A 323 -20.70 -3.05 3.14
CA ALA A 323 -19.35 -2.98 3.70
C ALA A 323 -19.26 -3.61 5.09
N THR A 324 -20.26 -3.37 5.96
CA THR A 324 -20.36 -4.01 7.27
C THR A 324 -20.47 -5.54 7.14
N ALA A 325 -21.33 -6.02 6.23
CA ALA A 325 -21.49 -7.46 6.02
C ALA A 325 -20.20 -8.13 5.51
N LEU A 326 -19.48 -7.48 4.60
CA LEU A 326 -18.17 -7.98 4.14
C LEU A 326 -17.14 -7.98 5.27
N LEU A 327 -17.07 -6.89 6.06
CA LEU A 327 -16.16 -6.81 7.19
C LEU A 327 -16.41 -7.91 8.22
N GLU A 328 -17.67 -8.15 8.59
CA GLU A 328 -18.06 -9.23 9.52
C GLU A 328 -17.63 -10.62 9.00
N GLN A 329 -17.79 -10.89 7.70
CA GLN A 329 -17.30 -12.13 7.09
C GLN A 329 -15.77 -12.24 7.19
N LEU A 330 -15.04 -11.16 6.92
CA LEU A 330 -13.58 -11.13 6.96
C LEU A 330 -13.03 -11.29 8.38
N GLU A 331 -13.59 -10.59 9.37
CA GLU A 331 -13.20 -10.71 10.78
C GLU A 331 -13.48 -12.12 11.32
N THR A 332 -14.56 -12.76 10.87
CA THR A 332 -14.89 -14.14 11.24
C THR A 332 -13.90 -15.14 10.64
N ALA A 333 -13.55 -14.97 9.36
CA ALA A 333 -12.65 -15.88 8.65
C ALA A 333 -11.18 -15.68 9.03
N TYR A 334 -10.80 -14.46 9.40
CA TYR A 334 -9.41 -14.05 9.65
C TYR A 334 -9.25 -13.24 10.95
N PRO A 335 -9.55 -13.83 12.12
CA PRO A 335 -9.62 -13.10 13.40
C PRO A 335 -8.28 -12.46 13.83
N ASP A 336 -7.15 -12.96 13.34
CA ASP A 336 -5.81 -12.48 13.70
C ASP A 336 -5.19 -11.55 12.64
N LEU A 337 -5.86 -11.35 11.49
CA LEU A 337 -5.33 -10.49 10.43
C LEU A 337 -5.70 -9.02 10.67
N PRO A 338 -4.74 -8.08 10.55
CA PRO A 338 -5.06 -6.66 10.52
C PRO A 338 -5.94 -6.32 9.31
N ILE A 339 -7.10 -5.71 9.56
CA ILE A 339 -8.00 -5.19 8.54
C ILE A 339 -8.09 -3.67 8.68
N PHE A 340 -7.63 -2.94 7.66
CA PHE A 340 -7.74 -1.49 7.59
C PHE A 340 -9.09 -1.08 6.99
N THR A 341 -9.82 -0.15 7.60
CA THR A 341 -11.23 0.14 7.24
C THR A 341 -11.57 1.63 7.02
N ASP A 342 -10.59 2.50 6.79
CA ASP A 342 -10.87 3.93 6.61
C ASP A 342 -11.58 4.27 5.28
N THR A 343 -12.21 5.45 5.28
CA THR A 343 -12.79 6.07 4.08
C THR A 343 -11.71 6.30 3.02
N TYR A 344 -11.86 5.71 1.83
CA TYR A 344 -10.89 5.92 0.76
C TYR A 344 -10.73 7.38 0.35
N GLU A 345 -9.53 7.70 -0.10
CA GLU A 345 -9.10 9.03 -0.42
C GLU A 345 -9.78 9.60 -1.69
N PRO A 346 -9.95 10.93 -1.79
CA PRO A 346 -10.52 11.60 -2.96
C PRO A 346 -9.92 11.17 -4.31
N THR A 347 -8.61 10.96 -4.38
CA THR A 347 -7.95 10.52 -5.62
C THR A 347 -8.52 9.18 -6.10
N LEU A 348 -8.63 8.16 -5.23
CA LEU A 348 -9.29 6.90 -5.59
C LEU A 348 -10.74 7.13 -6.01
N ALA A 349 -11.46 7.96 -5.25
CA ALA A 349 -12.85 8.31 -5.53
C ALA A 349 -13.07 8.91 -6.93
N THR A 350 -12.07 9.59 -7.51
CA THR A 350 -12.15 10.12 -8.89
C THR A 350 -12.18 9.01 -9.95
N TYR A 351 -11.67 7.81 -9.64
CA TYR A 351 -11.67 6.65 -10.52
C TYR A 351 -12.83 5.71 -10.25
N VAL A 352 -13.25 5.55 -8.98
CA VAL A 352 -14.20 4.49 -8.58
C VAL A 352 -15.59 5.02 -8.22
N GLY A 353 -15.72 6.32 -7.95
CA GLY A 353 -16.96 6.95 -7.50
C GLY A 353 -17.32 6.65 -6.04
N PRO A 354 -18.28 7.39 -5.44
CA PRO A 354 -18.53 7.42 -3.99
C PRO A 354 -19.20 6.16 -3.42
N ARG A 355 -19.53 5.20 -4.28
CA ARG A 355 -20.29 4.00 -3.93
C ARG A 355 -19.53 2.71 -4.24
N ALA A 356 -18.23 2.83 -4.50
CA ALA A 356 -17.38 1.66 -4.67
C ALA A 356 -17.24 0.88 -3.35
N LEU A 357 -17.14 -0.43 -3.48
CA LEU A 357 -16.76 -1.36 -2.42
C LEU A 357 -15.68 -2.27 -2.96
N GLY A 358 -14.61 -2.48 -2.21
CA GLY A 358 -13.53 -3.33 -2.66
C GLY A 358 -12.61 -3.75 -1.55
N VAL A 359 -11.55 -4.45 -1.92
CA VAL A 359 -10.56 -5.00 -1.02
C VAL A 359 -9.17 -4.82 -1.62
N ILE A 360 -8.20 -4.57 -0.75
CA ILE A 360 -6.78 -4.63 -1.05
C ILE A 360 -6.18 -5.71 -0.18
N VAL A 361 -5.41 -6.60 -0.79
CA VAL A 361 -4.74 -7.70 -0.12
C VAL A 361 -3.24 -7.54 -0.32
N ARG A 362 -2.50 -7.80 0.75
CA ARG A 362 -1.07 -8.07 0.68
C ARG A 362 -0.78 -9.50 1.07
N GLU A 363 -0.10 -10.23 0.19
CA GLU A 363 0.49 -11.52 0.54
C GLU A 363 1.92 -11.38 1.12
N GLU A 364 2.33 -12.39 1.88
CA GLU A 364 3.75 -12.62 2.18
C GLU A 364 4.52 -12.92 0.88
N PHE A 365 5.73 -12.37 0.75
CA PHE A 365 6.60 -12.52 -0.42
C PHE A 365 8.00 -13.01 -0.01
#